data_AF-A0A920SCM9-F1
#
_entry.id   AF-A0A920SCM9-F1
#
_cell.length_a   1.000
_cell.length_b   1.000
_cell.length_c   1.000
_cell.angle_alpha   90.00
_cell.angle_beta   90.00
_cell.angle_gamma   90.00
#
_symmetry.space_group_name_H-M   'P 1'
#
loop_
_entity.id
_entity.type
_entity.pdbx_description
1 polymer ?
#
loop_
_entity_poly.entity_id
_entity_poly.type
_entity_poly.pdbx_seq_one_letter_code
_entity_poly.pdbx_strand_id
1 'polypeptide(L)' 'MAAIKVLISGITGKMGLEAVAAVSSETNMELIGGTCAS' A
#
# COMPACT_ATOMS: atom_id res chain seq x y z
N MET A 1 -17.83 -1.62 -8.59
CA MET A 1 -17.07 -2.54 -7.72
C MET A 1 -16.57 -1.73 -6.54
N ALA A 2 -16.67 -2.20 -5.30
CA ALA A 2 -16.08 -1.49 -4.17
C ALA A 2 -14.56 -1.74 -4.13
N ALA A 3 -13.76 -0.68 -4.01
CA ALA A 3 -12.31 -0.77 -3.97
C ALA A 3 -11.84 -1.46 -2.67
N ILE A 4 -10.79 -2.27 -2.78
CA ILE A 4 -10.12 -2.91 -1.65
C ILE A 4 -9.25 -1.85 -0.96
N LYS A 5 -9.54 -1.58 0.31
CA LYS A 5 -8.76 -0.62 1.12
C LYS A 5 -7.53 -1.29 1.70
N VAL A 6 -6.35 -0.74 1.41
CA VAL A 6 -5.06 -1.31 1.79
C VAL A 6 -4.30 -0.38 2.73
N LEU A 7 -3.78 -0.93 3.83
CA LEU A 7 -2.85 -0.27 4.75
C LEU A 7 -1.52 -1.03 4.70
N ILE A 8 -0.40 -0.32 4.53
CA ILE A 8 0.93 -0.95 4.44
C ILE A 8 1.75 -0.67 5.71
N SER A 9 2.12 -1.72 6.43
CA SER A 9 3.05 -1.62 7.57
C SER A 9 4.50 -1.64 7.09
N GLY A 10 5.34 -0.75 7.62
CA GLY A 10 6.72 -0.59 7.16
C GLY A 10 6.80 -0.02 5.74
N ILE A 11 5.96 0.97 5.43
CA ILE A 11 5.77 1.54 4.08
C ILE A 11 7.07 2.08 3.45
N THR A 12 8.04 2.46 4.27
CA THR A 12 9.36 2.96 3.82
C THR A 12 10.40 1.85 3.63
N GLY A 13 10.14 0.62 4.07
CA GLY A 13 11.03 -0.52 3.88
C GLY A 13 10.99 -1.05 2.44
N LYS A 14 11.97 -1.90 2.07
CA LYS A 14 12.06 -2.48 0.72
C LYS A 14 10.75 -3.12 0.27
N MET A 15 10.15 -3.99 1.09
CA MET A 15 8.85 -4.59 0.76
C MET A 15 7.69 -3.58 0.76
N GLY A 16 7.75 -2.56 1.61
CA GLY A 16 6.73 -1.51 1.66
C GLY A 16 6.64 -0.74 0.36
N LEU A 17 7.79 -0.37 -0.22
CA LEU A 17 7.86 0.32 -1.52
C LEU A 17 7.33 -0.55 -2.67
N GLU A 18 7.71 -1.83 -2.72
CA GLU A 18 7.18 -2.77 -3.73
C GLU A 18 5.66 -2.97 -3.58
N ALA A 19 5.16 -3.04 -2.33
CA ALA A 19 3.73 -3.15 -2.06
C ALA A 19 2.96 -1.88 -2.49
N VAL A 20 3.53 -0.68 -2.28
CA VAL A 20 2.94 0.57 -2.78
C VAL A 20 2.87 0.55 -4.31
N ALA A 21 3.93 0.11 -4.99
CA ALA A 21 3.97 0.03 -6.45
C ALA A 21 2.92 -0.95 -7.01
N ALA A 22 2.77 -2.11 -6.36
CA ALA A 22 1.77 -3.11 -6.73
C ALA A 22 0.34 -2.57 -6.54
N VAL A 23 0.04 -1.99 -5.37
CA VAL A 23 -1.28 -1.40 -5.08
C VAL A 23 -1.61 -0.27 -6.06
N SER A 24 -0.62 0.55 -6.40
CA SER A 24 -0.80 1.68 -7.33
C SER A 24 -1.03 1.25 -8.78
N SER A 25 -0.64 0.02 -9.13
CA SER A 25 -0.82 -0.55 -10.48
C SER A 25 -2.17 -1.28 -10.64
N GLU A 26 -2.90 -1.51 -9.55
CA GLU A 26 -4.18 -2.21 -9.54
C GLU A 26 -5.37 -1.24 -9.48
N THR A 27 -6.35 -1.43 -10.36
CA THR A 27 -7.51 -0.52 -10.48
C THR A 27 -8.60 -0.75 -9.44
N ASN A 28 -8.57 -1.90 -8.74
CA ASN A 28 -9.55 -2.25 -7.72
C ASN A 28 -9.00 -2.12 -6.28
N MET A 29 -7.88 -1.43 -6.10
CA MET A 29 -7.26 -1.21 -4.80
C MET A 29 -7.08 0.28 -4.51
N GLU A 30 -7.16 0.64 -3.24
CA GLU A 30 -6.98 1.99 -2.74
C GLU A 30 -6.03 1.95 -1.53
N LEU A 31 -4.87 2.60 -1.65
CA LEU A 31 -3.95 2.76 -0.53
C LEU A 31 -4.49 3.84 0.42
N ILE A 32 -4.94 3.43 1.61
CA ILE A 32 -5.54 4.33 2.61
C ILE A 32 -4.51 4.85 3.64
N GLY A 33 -3.29 4.32 3.64
CA GLY A 33 -2.22 4.81 4.49
C GLY A 33 -1.09 3.79 4.71
N GLY A 34 -0.11 4.18 5.51
CA GLY A 34 0.95 3.27 5.93
C GLY A 34 1.64 3.71 7.21
N THR A 35 2.32 2.77 7.85
CA THR A 35 3.12 3.01 9.06
C THR A 35 4.60 2.86 8.73
N CYS A 36 5.46 3.58 9.45
CA CYS A 36 6.90 3.42 9.37
C CYS A 36 7.47 3.23 10.78
N ALA A 37 8.70 2.70 10.85
CA ALA A 37 9.46 2.75 12.09
C ALA A 37 9.82 4.21 12.38
N SER A 38 9.52 4.65 13.60
CA SER A 38 9.96 5.93 14.17
C SER A 38 11.44 5.90 14.52
#